data_AF-A0A526ZAG1-F1
#
_entry.id   AF-A0A526ZAG1-F1
#
_cell.length_a   1.000
_cell.length_b   1.000
_cell.length_c   1.000
_cell.angle_alpha   90.00
_cell.angle_beta   90.00
_cell.angle_gamma   90.00
#
_symmetry.space_group_name_H-M   'P 1'
#
loop_
_entity.id
_entity.type
_entity.pdbx_description
1 polymer ?
#
loop_
_entity_poly.entity_id
_entity_poly.type
_entity_poly.pdbx_seq_one_letter_code
_entity_poly.pdbx_strand_id
1 'polypeptide(L)'
;PYLPFQQWAMQAEGLKPSPLGILMHPQYGLWHAYRGALLFEHEIAFGETREVVHLCDACVDKPCLKSCPVDAYSADGFAHKTCLAHVCGHNGAPCRTGGCLDRNACPYGAAYRYPPQVQAFHMAAFAGL
;
A
#
# COMPACT_ATOMS: atom_id res chain seq x y z
N PRO A 1 20.23 4.29 2.87
CA PRO A 1 19.07 4.01 3.76
C PRO A 1 17.78 4.54 3.12
N TYR A 2 16.67 3.80 3.23
CA TYR A 2 15.37 4.32 2.79
C TYR A 2 14.94 5.45 3.73
N LEU A 3 14.49 6.57 3.16
CA LEU A 3 13.95 7.68 3.94
C LEU A 3 12.57 7.29 4.52
N PRO A 4 12.18 7.80 5.70
CA PRO A 4 10.96 7.38 6.41
C PRO A 4 9.70 8.05 5.84
N PHE A 5 9.48 7.93 4.53
CA PHE A 5 8.38 8.57 3.81
C PHE A 5 7.00 8.32 4.42
N GLN A 6 6.74 7.11 4.90
CA GLN A 6 5.46 6.82 5.56
C GLN A 6 5.29 7.61 6.86
N GLN A 7 6.34 7.77 7.67
CA GLN A 7 6.25 8.54 8.91
C GLN A 7 6.01 10.02 8.62
N TRP A 8 6.70 10.58 7.62
CA TRP A 8 6.47 11.95 7.18
C TRP A 8 5.05 12.17 6.65
N ALA A 9 4.53 11.23 5.87
CA ALA A 9 3.16 11.26 5.39
C ALA A 9 2.13 11.19 6.53
N MET A 10 2.35 10.33 7.53
CA MET A 10 1.48 10.25 8.71
C MET A 10 1.45 11.57 9.48
N GLN A 11 2.59 12.27 9.59
CA GLN A 11 2.66 13.58 10.25
C GLN A 11 2.00 14.69 9.42
N ALA A 12 2.22 14.70 8.11
CA ALA A 12 1.72 15.73 7.22
C ALA A 12 0.20 15.61 6.96
N GLU A 13 -0.32 14.40 6.88
CA GLU A 13 -1.69 14.12 6.45
C GLU A 13 -2.55 13.44 7.52
N GLY A 14 -1.99 13.05 8.66
CA GLY A 14 -2.73 12.34 9.71
C GLY A 14 -3.16 10.91 9.32
N LEU A 15 -2.54 10.34 8.28
CA LEU A 15 -2.86 8.98 7.83
C LEU A 15 -2.42 7.91 8.85
N LYS A 16 -3.07 6.74 8.79
CA LYS A 16 -2.68 5.55 9.55
C LYS A 16 -2.43 4.37 8.60
N PRO A 17 -1.55 3.41 8.97
CA PRO A 17 -1.33 2.22 8.17
C PRO A 17 -2.55 1.31 8.16
N SER A 18 -2.85 0.75 6.98
CA SER A 18 -3.73 -0.40 6.86
C SER A 18 -3.07 -1.66 7.44
N PRO A 19 -3.83 -2.76 7.62
CA PRO A 19 -3.24 -4.04 8.01
C PRO A 19 -2.15 -4.59 7.06
N LEU A 20 -2.07 -4.07 5.82
CA LEU A 20 -1.02 -4.44 4.87
C LEU A 20 0.25 -3.58 5.00
N GLY A 21 0.28 -2.63 5.94
CA GLY A 21 1.40 -1.67 6.10
C GLY A 21 1.45 -0.55 5.05
N ILE A 22 0.48 -0.49 4.13
CA ILE A 22 0.29 0.63 3.20
C ILE A 22 -0.62 1.66 3.88
N LEU A 23 -0.25 2.95 3.85
CA LEU A 23 -1.10 4.01 4.41
C LEU A 23 -2.47 4.06 3.75
N MET A 24 -3.54 4.15 4.55
CA MET A 24 -4.91 4.21 4.07
C MET A 24 -5.33 5.66 3.84
N HIS A 25 -5.44 6.08 2.57
CA HIS A 25 -5.92 7.41 2.22
C HIS A 25 -7.46 7.42 2.14
N PRO A 26 -8.16 8.45 2.68
CA PRO A 26 -9.63 8.48 2.74
C PRO A 26 -10.32 8.50 1.36
N GLN A 27 -9.66 9.05 0.34
CA GLN A 27 -10.13 9.05 -1.05
C GLN A 27 -9.59 7.88 -1.89
N TYR A 28 -8.26 7.74 -1.95
CA TYR A 28 -7.58 6.78 -2.84
C TYR A 28 -7.47 5.37 -2.27
N GLY A 29 -7.88 5.14 -1.02
CA GLY A 29 -7.70 3.86 -0.34
C GLY A 29 -6.21 3.50 -0.27
N LEU A 30 -5.87 2.30 -0.74
CA LEU A 30 -4.48 1.85 -0.81
C LEU A 30 -3.76 2.29 -2.09
N TRP A 31 -4.40 3.01 -3.02
CA TRP A 31 -3.92 3.25 -4.38
C TRP A 31 -3.23 4.61 -4.58
N HIS A 32 -2.27 4.89 -3.71
CA HIS A 32 -1.43 6.10 -3.77
C HIS A 32 0.03 5.76 -3.44
N ALA A 33 0.94 6.69 -3.75
CA ALA A 33 2.35 6.57 -3.43
C ALA A 33 3.01 7.95 -3.35
N TYR A 34 3.92 8.11 -2.39
CA TYR A 34 4.75 9.30 -2.26
C TYR A 34 5.93 9.23 -3.23
N ARG A 35 6.17 10.32 -3.96
CA ARG A 35 7.25 10.40 -4.97
C ARG A 35 8.49 11.11 -4.48
N GLY A 36 8.37 11.93 -3.44
CA GLY A 36 9.45 12.73 -2.90
C GLY A 36 8.96 13.60 -1.76
N ALA A 37 9.90 14.26 -1.11
CA ALA A 37 9.64 15.26 -0.07
C ALA A 37 10.38 16.54 -0.48
N LEU A 38 9.77 17.68 -0.21
CA LEU A 38 10.39 18.99 -0.44
C LEU A 38 10.74 19.57 0.92
N LEU A 39 12.01 19.96 1.08
CA LEU A 39 12.53 20.57 2.30
C LEU A 39 12.74 22.07 2.05
N PHE A 40 12.25 22.88 2.98
CA PHE A 40 12.36 24.33 2.94
C PHE A 40 13.10 24.81 4.19
N GLU A 41 13.83 25.92 4.06
CA GLU A 41 14.54 26.54 5.19
C GLU A 41 13.63 27.35 6.13
N HIS A 42 12.40 27.62 5.69
CA HIS A 42 11.39 28.35 6.44
C HIS A 42 10.13 27.50 6.62
N GLU A 43 9.40 27.76 7.69
CA GLU A 43 8.13 27.10 7.97
C GLU A 43 7.07 27.53 6.97
N ILE A 44 6.34 26.55 6.42
CA ILE A 44 5.17 26.79 5.57
C ILE A 44 3.94 26.62 6.44
N ALA A 45 3.16 27.70 6.57
CA ALA A 45 1.90 27.64 7.29
C ALA A 45 0.87 26.81 6.49
N PHE A 46 0.37 25.74 7.10
CA PHE A 46 -0.76 24.98 6.59
C PHE A 46 -2.00 25.28 7.42
N GLY A 47 -3.18 25.13 6.80
CA GLY A 47 -4.43 25.15 7.57
C GLY A 47 -4.51 23.94 8.52
N GLU A 48 -5.46 23.97 9.45
CA GLU A 48 -5.68 22.85 10.37
C GLU A 48 -5.88 21.53 9.63
N THR A 49 -5.15 20.50 10.07
CA THR A 49 -5.28 19.14 9.57
C THR A 49 -6.67 18.63 9.92
N ARG A 50 -7.50 18.37 8.91
CA ARG A 50 -8.83 17.81 9.12
C ARG A 50 -8.72 16.41 9.70
N GLU A 51 -9.64 16.04 10.58
CA GLU A 51 -9.76 14.65 11.03
C GLU A 51 -9.91 13.72 9.82
N VAL A 52 -8.99 12.76 9.71
CA VAL A 52 -9.00 11.80 8.61
C VAL A 52 -9.72 10.53 9.03
N VAL A 53 -10.76 10.18 8.27
CA VAL A 53 -11.47 8.90 8.43
C VAL A 53 -10.55 7.76 7.98
N HIS A 54 -10.33 6.79 8.86
CA HIS A 54 -9.56 5.59 8.55
C HIS A 54 -10.48 4.45 8.09
N LEU A 55 -10.51 4.21 6.77
CA LEU A 55 -11.47 3.29 6.13
C LEU A 55 -11.37 1.83 6.60
N CYS A 56 -10.24 1.40 7.15
CA CYS A 56 -10.14 0.05 7.72
C CYS A 56 -11.02 -0.13 8.95
N ASP A 57 -11.35 0.94 9.67
CA ASP A 57 -12.16 0.89 10.89
C ASP A 57 -13.62 0.52 10.55
N ALA A 58 -14.07 0.85 9.33
CA ALA A 58 -15.37 0.45 8.78
C ALA A 58 -15.33 -0.92 8.05
N CYS A 59 -14.15 -1.48 7.83
CA CYS A 59 -13.96 -2.74 7.11
C CYS A 59 -14.04 -3.94 8.07
N VAL A 60 -15.23 -4.52 8.21
CA VAL A 60 -15.44 -5.68 9.09
C VAL A 60 -14.72 -6.93 8.54
N ASP A 61 -14.95 -7.27 7.27
CA ASP A 61 -14.52 -8.55 6.69
C ASP A 61 -13.01 -8.67 6.44
N LYS A 62 -12.32 -7.53 6.29
CA LYS A 62 -10.88 -7.42 5.99
C LYS A 62 -10.42 -8.45 4.95
N PRO A 63 -11.00 -8.48 3.74
CA PRO A 63 -10.69 -9.50 2.72
C PRO A 63 -9.21 -9.50 2.29
N CYS A 64 -8.52 -8.38 2.44
CA CYS A 64 -7.08 -8.25 2.25
C CYS A 64 -6.24 -9.14 3.18
N LEU A 65 -6.81 -9.65 4.27
CA LEU A 65 -6.12 -10.57 5.17
C LEU A 65 -6.26 -12.05 4.74
N LYS A 66 -7.01 -12.34 3.68
CA LYS A 66 -7.33 -13.73 3.30
C LYS A 66 -6.92 -14.07 1.88
N SER A 67 -6.36 -13.11 1.16
CA SER A 67 -6.15 -13.20 -0.28
C SER A 67 -4.72 -13.60 -0.66
N CYS A 68 -3.76 -13.43 0.25
CA CYS A 68 -2.38 -13.83 0.05
C CYS A 68 -2.25 -15.35 0.14
N PRO A 69 -1.76 -16.04 -0.89
CA PRO A 69 -1.56 -17.48 -0.83
C PRO A 69 -0.37 -17.90 0.05
N VAL A 70 0.42 -16.95 0.55
CA VAL A 70 1.63 -17.20 1.34
C VAL A 70 1.72 -16.34 2.61
N ASP A 71 0.60 -15.74 3.02
CA ASP A 71 0.50 -14.94 4.26
C ASP A 71 1.65 -13.93 4.42
N ALA A 72 1.91 -13.16 3.36
CA ALA A 72 3.09 -12.28 3.28
C ALA A 72 3.02 -11.05 4.20
N TYR A 73 1.95 -10.89 4.97
CA TYR A 73 1.77 -9.78 5.90
C TYR A 73 1.56 -10.35 7.31
N SER A 74 2.02 -9.62 8.32
CA SER A 74 1.75 -9.90 9.72
C SER A 74 1.70 -8.62 10.53
N ALA A 75 1.38 -8.73 11.82
CA ALA A 75 1.49 -7.61 12.76
C ALA A 75 2.94 -7.08 12.87
N ASP A 76 3.93 -7.93 12.59
CA ASP A 76 5.36 -7.59 12.65
C ASP A 76 5.89 -7.01 11.33
N GLY A 77 5.08 -7.02 10.26
CA GLY A 77 5.38 -6.37 9.00
C GLY A 77 5.20 -7.27 7.77
N PHE A 78 5.86 -6.88 6.67
CA PHE A 78 5.75 -7.55 5.38
C PHE A 78 6.88 -8.58 5.20
N ALA A 79 6.52 -9.84 5.00
CA ALA A 79 7.43 -10.96 4.72
C ALA A 79 7.96 -10.90 3.28
N HIS A 80 8.78 -9.89 2.99
CA HIS A 80 9.31 -9.59 1.66
C HIS A 80 9.91 -10.80 0.94
N LYS A 81 10.75 -11.59 1.64
CA LYS A 81 11.42 -12.76 1.04
C LYS A 81 10.43 -13.84 0.62
N THR A 82 9.43 -14.13 1.46
CA THR A 82 8.38 -15.12 1.17
C THR A 82 7.51 -14.67 0.00
N CYS A 83 7.10 -13.39 -0.01
CA CYS A 83 6.33 -12.82 -1.11
C CYS A 83 7.12 -12.89 -2.44
N LEU A 84 8.37 -12.45 -2.43
CA LEU A 84 9.23 -12.46 -3.62
C LEU A 84 9.42 -13.89 -4.16
N ALA A 85 9.70 -14.86 -3.28
CA ALA A 85 9.84 -16.26 -3.67
C ALA A 85 8.56 -16.81 -4.34
N HIS A 86 7.38 -16.49 -3.78
CA HIS A 86 6.11 -16.86 -4.38
C HIS A 86 5.89 -16.20 -5.74
N VAL A 87 6.12 -14.89 -5.84
CA VAL A 87 5.94 -14.09 -7.06
C VAL A 87 6.85 -14.59 -8.18
N CYS A 88 8.10 -14.99 -7.88
CA CYS A 88 9.02 -15.56 -8.88
C CYS A 88 8.75 -17.05 -9.18
N GLY A 89 7.99 -17.74 -8.34
CA GLY A 89 7.68 -19.16 -8.48
C GLY A 89 6.65 -19.48 -9.57
N HIS A 90 6.43 -20.79 -9.76
CA HIS A 90 5.47 -21.33 -10.75
C HIS A 90 4.05 -20.77 -10.55
N ASN A 91 3.59 -20.72 -9.30
CA ASN A 91 2.25 -20.25 -8.94
C ASN A 91 2.13 -18.72 -8.81
N GLY A 92 3.21 -17.97 -9.05
CA GLY A 92 3.24 -16.51 -8.88
C GLY A 92 2.59 -15.72 -10.02
N ALA A 93 2.20 -16.38 -11.12
CA ALA A 93 1.65 -15.73 -12.31
C ALA A 93 0.46 -14.77 -12.01
N PRO A 94 -0.54 -15.13 -11.17
CA PRO A 94 -1.63 -14.23 -10.81
C PRO A 94 -1.14 -12.93 -10.16
N CYS A 95 -0.14 -13.01 -9.28
CA CYS A 95 0.47 -11.83 -8.67
C CYS A 95 1.24 -11.01 -9.71
N ARG A 96 2.00 -11.66 -10.60
CA ARG A 96 2.80 -10.96 -11.64
C ARG A 96 1.93 -10.22 -12.64
N THR A 97 0.80 -10.77 -13.06
CA THR A 97 -0.07 -10.18 -14.09
C THR A 97 -1.20 -9.34 -13.52
N GLY A 98 -1.67 -9.66 -12.32
CA GLY A 98 -2.84 -9.05 -11.69
C GLY A 98 -2.52 -8.07 -10.55
N GLY A 99 -1.26 -7.98 -10.12
CA GLY A 99 -0.89 -7.21 -8.93
C GLY A 99 -1.01 -8.00 -7.63
N CYS A 100 -0.68 -7.37 -6.51
CA CYS A 100 -0.83 -7.96 -5.18
C CYS A 100 -2.31 -8.30 -4.90
N LEU A 101 -2.58 -9.58 -4.57
CA LEU A 101 -3.93 -10.09 -4.32
C LEU A 101 -4.56 -9.43 -3.08
N ASP A 102 -3.81 -9.24 -2.00
CA ASP A 102 -4.30 -8.56 -0.79
C ASP A 102 -4.74 -7.13 -1.06
N ARG A 103 -3.93 -6.37 -1.81
CA ARG A 103 -4.23 -4.97 -2.16
C ARG A 103 -5.46 -4.90 -3.07
N ASN A 104 -5.59 -5.83 -4.01
CA ASN A 104 -6.77 -5.95 -4.88
C ASN A 104 -8.03 -6.43 -4.16
N ALA A 105 -7.91 -7.13 -3.03
CA ALA A 105 -9.05 -7.53 -2.23
C ALA A 105 -9.64 -6.38 -1.42
N CYS A 106 -8.89 -5.30 -1.19
CA CYS A 106 -9.41 -4.13 -0.49
C CYS A 106 -10.58 -3.49 -1.28
N PRO A 107 -11.77 -3.33 -0.67
CA PRO A 107 -12.92 -2.72 -1.35
C PRO A 107 -12.82 -1.19 -1.43
N TYR A 108 -12.03 -0.57 -0.56
CA TYR A 108 -11.90 0.88 -0.48
C TYR A 108 -10.90 1.43 -1.50
N GLY A 109 -11.25 2.53 -2.15
CA GLY A 109 -10.45 3.14 -3.21
C GLY A 109 -10.45 2.34 -4.52
N ALA A 110 -11.39 1.40 -4.71
CA ALA A 110 -11.46 0.57 -5.91
C ALA A 110 -11.53 1.38 -7.22
N ALA A 111 -12.17 2.55 -7.19
CA ALA A 111 -12.22 3.48 -8.33
C ALA A 111 -10.83 4.04 -8.74
N TYR A 112 -9.86 4.03 -7.82
CA TYR A 112 -8.49 4.51 -8.04
C TYR A 112 -7.50 3.37 -8.25
N ARG A 113 -7.99 2.12 -8.28
CA ARG A 113 -7.18 0.95 -8.55
C ARG A 113 -6.40 1.13 -9.84
N TYR A 114 -5.11 0.86 -9.78
CA TYR A 114 -4.27 0.97 -10.96
C TYR A 114 -4.76 -0.01 -12.04
N PRO A 115 -4.76 0.40 -13.32
CA PRO A 115 -5.08 -0.51 -14.41
C PRO A 115 -4.19 -1.77 -14.37
N PRO A 116 -4.67 -2.93 -14.84
CA PRO A 116 -3.92 -4.19 -14.76
C PRO A 116 -2.48 -4.08 -15.31
N GLN A 117 -2.27 -3.33 -16.41
CA GLN A 117 -0.93 -3.14 -16.96
C GLN A 117 0.04 -2.42 -16.01
N VAL A 118 -0.45 -1.46 -15.22
CA VAL A 118 0.37 -0.71 -14.25
C VAL A 118 0.67 -1.58 -13.03
N GLN A 119 -0.29 -2.41 -12.62
CA GLN A 119 -0.06 -3.39 -11.54
C GLN A 119 0.98 -4.43 -11.95
N ALA A 120 0.88 -4.97 -13.16
CA ALA A 120 1.86 -5.91 -13.71
C ALA A 120 3.25 -5.27 -13.80
N PHE A 121 3.35 -4.02 -14.27
CA PHE A 121 4.59 -3.26 -14.31
C PHE A 121 5.24 -3.16 -12.91
N HIS A 122 4.47 -2.80 -11.88
CA HIS A 122 4.99 -2.72 -10.52
C HIS A 122 5.44 -4.08 -9.98
N MET A 123 4.75 -5.16 -10.32
CA MET A 123 5.11 -6.50 -9.88
C MET A 123 6.34 -7.06 -10.61
N ALA A 124 6.53 -6.71 -11.89
CA ALA A 124 7.77 -7.00 -12.60
C ALA A 124 8.96 -6.29 -11.95
N ALA A 125 8.82 -5.00 -11.64
CA ALA A 125 9.84 -4.24 -10.93
C ALA A 125 10.13 -4.81 -9.52
N PHE A 126 9.10 -5.24 -8.78
CA PHE A 126 9.26 -5.90 -7.47
C PHE A 126 10.00 -7.24 -7.59
N ALA A 127 9.71 -8.02 -8.64
CA ALA A 127 10.31 -9.32 -8.88
C ALA A 127 11.71 -9.26 -9.53
N GLY A 128 12.11 -8.11 -10.06
CA GLY A 128 13.34 -7.95 -10.85
C GLY A 128 13.26 -8.63 -12.23
N LEU A 129 12.08 -8.60 -12.86
CA LEU A 129 11.78 -9.21 -14.17
C LEU A 129 11.71 -8.17 -15.29
#